data_AF-A0A2S8P5X5-F1
#
_entry.id   AF-A0A2S8P5X5-F1
#
_cell.length_a   1.000
_cell.length_b   1.000
_cell.length_c   1.000
_cell.angle_alpha   90.00
_cell.angle_beta   90.00
_cell.angle_gamma   90.00
#
_symmetry.space_group_name_H-M   'P 1'
#
loop_
_entity.id
_entity.type
_entity.pdbx_description
1 polymer ?
#
loop_
_entity_poly.entity_id
_entity_poly.type
_entity_poly.pdbx_seq_one_letter_code
_entity_poly.pdbx_strand_id
1 'polypeptide(L)'
;MIMLGPKIRQVREQLGLSQKQLAGEDMTRSYISLIEKGRAVPSQRMLKIIARRLNTPMEFFLGGSASTDRDIGEAVLDKAKAYYAEQNDSACIRMAHKVLTLTVDTSDQSEAYLLILRSHNRLGDYRQALDDGETAAFTVTRTGDRGRIVEYYLEMGRAAFHAELYHAARKYYEQAYTYSSRLKHLQDEHIRSLTFLGTTHLRLGNVDEGLDYYLKAEKEAQMAGQPELYGEITLGLGKAYYMSEQDGHMLLSYDWTKRSVDSYQQANSESYVLALHNLAVIQLHMGQKKEALPCWTNAL
;
A
#
# COMPACT_ATOMS: atom_id res chain seq x y z
N MET A 1 23.91 -3.81 -8.81
CA MET A 1 25.36 -4.06 -8.96
C MET A 1 25.85 -3.24 -10.14
N ILE A 2 26.92 -2.47 -9.94
CA ILE A 2 27.37 -1.37 -10.82
C ILE A 2 27.70 -1.88 -12.25
N MET A 3 27.05 -1.31 -13.27
CA MET A 3 27.18 -1.69 -14.70
C MET A 3 28.49 -1.19 -15.37
N LEU A 4 29.62 -1.22 -14.66
CA LEU A 4 30.89 -0.68 -15.15
C LEU A 4 31.47 -1.48 -16.33
N GLY A 5 31.55 -2.81 -16.18
CA GLY A 5 32.09 -3.72 -17.19
C GLY A 5 31.37 -3.67 -18.54
N PRO A 6 30.03 -3.81 -18.56
CA PRO A 6 29.24 -3.70 -19.79
C PRO A 6 29.39 -2.35 -20.50
N LYS A 7 29.44 -1.22 -19.77
CA LYS A 7 29.63 0.12 -20.35
C LYS A 7 31.00 0.25 -21.03
N ILE A 8 32.07 -0.22 -20.39
CA ILE A 8 33.43 -0.24 -20.97
C ILE A 8 33.45 -1.07 -22.26
N ARG A 9 32.82 -2.25 -22.24
CA ARG A 9 32.73 -3.12 -23.42
C ARG A 9 32.01 -2.46 -24.58
N GLN A 10 30.86 -1.84 -24.32
CA GLN A 10 30.03 -1.18 -25.32
C GLN A 10 30.81 -0.08 -26.06
N VAL A 11 31.41 0.85 -25.32
CA VAL A 11 32.18 1.96 -25.92
C VAL A 11 33.40 1.43 -26.67
N ARG A 12 34.09 0.43 -26.12
CA ARG A 12 35.23 -0.22 -26.80
C ARG A 12 34.82 -0.79 -28.17
N GLU A 13 33.69 -1.50 -28.22
CA GLU A 13 33.19 -2.10 -29.45
C GLU A 13 32.71 -1.05 -30.47
N GLN A 14 32.08 0.04 -30.02
CA GLN A 14 31.72 1.18 -30.88
C GLN A 14 32.95 1.84 -31.53
N LEU A 15 34.07 1.90 -30.82
CA LEU A 15 35.35 2.40 -31.35
C LEU A 15 36.13 1.34 -32.16
N GLY A 16 35.58 0.14 -32.34
CA GLY A 16 36.23 -0.95 -33.08
C GLY A 16 37.50 -1.49 -32.41
N LEU A 17 37.68 -1.26 -31.11
CA LEU A 17 38.89 -1.64 -30.39
C LEU A 17 38.79 -3.08 -29.88
N SER A 18 39.87 -3.86 -30.02
CA SER A 18 40.01 -5.13 -29.31
C SER A 18 40.35 -4.91 -27.83
N GLN A 19 40.08 -5.90 -26.99
CA GLN A 19 40.48 -5.86 -25.56
C GLN A 19 41.99 -5.67 -25.40
N LYS A 20 42.82 -6.21 -26.32
CA LYS A 20 44.27 -6.05 -26.31
C LYS A 20 44.66 -4.60 -26.63
N GLN A 21 43.98 -3.97 -27.59
CA GLN A 21 44.20 -2.56 -27.94
C GLN A 21 43.77 -1.62 -26.81
N LEU A 22 42.64 -1.89 -26.15
CA LEU A 22 42.23 -1.12 -24.97
C LEU A 22 43.20 -1.32 -23.80
N ALA A 23 43.74 -2.52 -23.62
CA ALA A 23 44.70 -2.85 -22.57
C ALA A 23 46.05 -2.14 -22.73
N GLY A 24 46.53 -1.99 -23.98
CA GLY A 24 47.81 -1.32 -24.30
C GLY A 24 48.97 -1.87 -23.47
N GLU A 25 49.88 -0.99 -23.02
CA GLU A 25 51.03 -1.38 -22.18
C GLU A 25 50.71 -1.38 -20.68
N ASP A 26 49.71 -0.60 -20.25
CA ASP A 26 49.37 -0.42 -18.84
C ASP A 26 48.65 -1.63 -18.21
N MET A 27 48.06 -2.51 -19.03
CA MET A 27 47.17 -3.57 -18.56
C MET A 27 47.30 -4.82 -19.44
N THR A 28 46.93 -5.98 -18.89
CA THR A 28 46.81 -7.20 -19.70
C THR A 28 45.44 -7.29 -20.36
N ARG A 29 45.36 -7.92 -21.54
CA ARG A 29 44.07 -8.25 -22.20
C ARG A 29 43.13 -9.02 -21.26
N SER A 30 43.69 -9.94 -20.48
CA SER A 30 42.93 -10.73 -19.50
C SER A 30 42.29 -9.85 -18.43
N TYR A 31 43.00 -8.82 -17.95
CA TYR A 31 42.45 -7.89 -16.97
C TYR A 31 41.27 -7.08 -17.53
N ILE A 32 41.37 -6.57 -18.77
CA ILE A 32 40.24 -5.94 -19.47
C ILE A 32 39.06 -6.92 -19.60
N SER A 33 39.30 -8.17 -19.98
CA SER A 33 38.23 -9.17 -20.05
C SER A 33 37.57 -9.45 -18.71
N LEU A 34 38.31 -9.44 -17.60
CA LEU A 34 37.75 -9.64 -16.26
C LEU A 34 36.88 -8.45 -15.85
N ILE A 35 37.32 -7.22 -16.16
CA ILE A 35 36.55 -5.99 -15.92
C ILE A 35 35.24 -6.01 -16.71
N GLU A 36 35.30 -6.31 -18.02
CA GLU A 36 34.11 -6.32 -18.88
C GLU A 36 33.08 -7.37 -18.45
N LYS A 37 33.52 -8.49 -17.85
CA LYS A 37 32.67 -9.55 -17.31
C LYS A 37 32.21 -9.30 -15.87
N GLY A 38 32.58 -8.16 -15.27
CA GLY A 38 32.25 -7.82 -13.88
C GLY A 38 33.00 -8.65 -12.83
N ARG A 39 34.05 -9.37 -13.21
CA ARG A 39 34.86 -10.23 -12.32
C ARG A 39 36.06 -9.50 -11.70
N ALA A 40 36.35 -8.28 -12.15
CA ALA A 40 37.38 -7.43 -11.57
C ALA A 40 36.92 -5.97 -11.57
N VAL A 41 37.27 -5.23 -10.51
CA VAL A 41 37.01 -3.80 -10.39
C VAL A 41 38.32 -3.05 -10.60
N PRO A 42 38.43 -2.16 -11.61
CA PRO A 42 39.65 -1.40 -11.81
C PRO A 42 39.86 -0.36 -10.71
N SER A 43 41.11 -0.14 -10.32
CA SER A 43 41.45 1.00 -9.47
C SER A 43 41.15 2.32 -10.19
N GLN A 44 41.00 3.42 -9.44
CA GLN A 44 40.74 4.75 -10.01
C GLN A 44 41.80 5.13 -11.06
N ARG A 45 43.08 4.85 -10.80
CA ARG A 45 44.16 5.08 -11.77
C ARG A 45 43.93 4.31 -13.07
N MET A 46 43.58 3.03 -12.99
CA MET A 46 43.34 2.19 -14.16
C MET A 46 42.09 2.62 -14.92
N LEU A 47 41.03 2.98 -14.22
CA LEU A 47 39.81 3.49 -14.84
C LEU A 47 40.05 4.82 -15.58
N LYS A 48 40.94 5.69 -15.07
CA LYS A 48 41.31 6.95 -15.73
C LYS A 48 42.04 6.70 -17.05
N ILE A 49 42.86 5.65 -17.11
CA ILE A 49 43.57 5.22 -18.32
C ILE A 49 42.57 4.66 -19.33
N ILE A 50 41.66 3.76 -18.90
CA ILE A 50 40.59 3.22 -19.74
C ILE A 50 39.73 4.35 -20.33
N ALA A 51 39.27 5.28 -19.49
CA ALA A 51 38.43 6.40 -19.87
C ALA A 51 39.09 7.28 -20.95
N ARG A 52 40.37 7.62 -20.75
CA ARG A 52 41.15 8.40 -21.72
C ARG A 52 41.28 7.68 -23.07
N ARG A 53 41.53 6.37 -23.08
CA ARG A 53 41.68 5.58 -24.33
C ARG A 53 40.37 5.39 -25.06
N LEU A 54 39.28 5.32 -24.33
CA LEU A 54 37.92 5.28 -24.89
C LEU A 54 37.39 6.68 -25.24
N ASN A 55 38.20 7.74 -25.07
CA ASN A 55 37.80 9.13 -25.26
C ASN A 55 36.46 9.47 -24.58
N THR A 56 36.25 8.94 -23.38
CA THR A 56 34.98 9.01 -22.67
C THR A 56 35.26 9.45 -21.23
N PRO A 57 34.55 10.46 -20.69
CA PRO A 57 34.76 10.94 -19.32
C PRO A 57 34.66 9.83 -18.29
N MET A 58 35.45 9.93 -17.22
CA MET A 58 35.50 8.92 -16.16
C MET A 58 34.14 8.77 -15.46
N GLU A 59 33.42 9.87 -15.37
CA GLU A 59 32.09 10.04 -14.78
C GLU A 59 31.05 9.17 -15.50
N PHE A 60 31.14 9.01 -16.83
CA PHE A 60 30.24 8.15 -17.61
C PHE A 60 30.33 6.68 -17.16
N PHE A 61 31.55 6.21 -16.84
CA PHE A 61 31.79 4.86 -16.35
C PHE A 61 31.50 4.71 -14.86
N LEU A 62 31.81 5.74 -14.06
CA LEU A 62 31.65 5.73 -12.61
C LEU A 62 30.21 5.93 -12.13
N GLY A 63 29.38 6.67 -12.85
CA GLY A 63 28.09 7.03 -12.26
C GLY A 63 27.27 8.13 -12.92
N GLY A 64 27.47 8.47 -14.20
CA GLY A 64 26.48 9.26 -14.96
C GLY A 64 25.16 8.52 -15.26
N SER A 65 24.79 7.54 -14.43
CA SER A 65 23.51 6.84 -14.51
C SER A 65 23.00 6.41 -13.14
N ALA A 66 23.82 6.16 -12.11
CA ALA A 66 23.27 5.81 -10.79
C ALA A 66 22.66 7.01 -10.05
N SER A 67 23.23 8.21 -10.19
CA SER A 67 22.60 9.45 -9.68
C SER A 67 21.48 9.88 -10.62
N THR A 68 21.72 9.94 -11.92
CA THR A 68 20.70 10.37 -12.90
C THR A 68 19.50 9.40 -12.98
N ASP A 69 19.69 8.08 -12.93
CA ASP A 69 18.58 7.11 -12.91
C ASP A 69 17.85 7.13 -11.56
N ARG A 70 18.56 7.43 -10.45
CA ARG A 70 17.92 7.64 -9.13
C ARG A 70 17.11 8.93 -9.12
N ASP A 71 17.68 10.03 -9.62
CA ASP A 71 17.02 11.34 -9.74
C ASP A 71 15.81 11.25 -10.69
N ILE A 72 15.92 10.49 -11.77
CA ILE A 72 14.80 10.18 -12.68
C ILE A 72 13.76 9.29 -11.98
N GLY A 73 14.19 8.24 -11.28
CA GLY A 73 13.30 7.33 -10.55
C GLY A 73 12.48 8.06 -9.48
N GLU A 74 13.12 8.94 -8.72
CA GLU A 74 12.49 9.82 -7.74
C GLU A 74 11.49 10.77 -8.40
N ALA A 75 11.88 11.46 -9.47
CA ALA A 75 10.97 12.34 -10.22
C ALA A 75 9.76 11.59 -10.83
N VAL A 76 9.95 10.34 -11.29
CA VAL A 76 8.85 9.50 -11.79
C VAL A 76 7.94 9.04 -10.64
N LEU A 77 8.51 8.73 -9.47
CA LEU A 77 7.74 8.39 -8.28
C LEU A 77 6.89 9.57 -7.80
N ASP A 78 7.45 10.78 -7.76
CA ASP A 78 6.71 11.99 -7.42
C ASP A 78 5.55 12.24 -8.40
N LYS A 79 5.78 11.97 -9.69
CA LYS A 79 4.71 12.03 -10.68
C LYS A 79 3.63 10.97 -10.46
N ALA A 80 3.99 9.76 -10.05
CA ALA A 80 3.03 8.72 -9.68
C ALA A 80 2.18 9.14 -8.48
N LYS A 81 2.80 9.71 -7.44
CA LYS A 81 2.13 10.27 -6.26
C LYS A 81 1.17 11.41 -6.63
N ALA A 82 1.60 12.32 -7.51
CA ALA A 82 0.75 13.41 -8.00
C ALA A 82 -0.49 12.87 -8.73
N TYR A 83 -0.33 11.90 -9.63
CA TYR A 83 -1.48 11.28 -10.29
C TYR A 83 -2.41 10.56 -9.33
N TYR A 84 -1.89 9.92 -8.28
CA TYR A 84 -2.73 9.29 -7.25
C TYR A 84 -3.58 10.32 -6.50
N ALA A 85 -2.97 11.46 -6.13
CA ALA A 85 -3.64 12.57 -5.44
C ALA A 85 -4.72 13.23 -6.33
N GLU A 86 -4.47 13.32 -7.63
CA GLU A 86 -5.44 13.80 -8.63
C GLU A 86 -6.53 12.76 -8.99
N GLN A 87 -6.51 11.58 -8.35
CA GLN A 87 -7.40 10.45 -8.66
C GLN A 87 -7.31 9.95 -10.11
N ASN A 88 -6.14 10.13 -10.73
CA ASN A 88 -5.82 9.58 -12.04
C ASN A 88 -5.11 8.23 -11.89
N ASP A 89 -5.82 7.24 -11.37
CA ASP A 89 -5.28 5.93 -11.00
C ASP A 89 -4.64 5.19 -12.17
N SER A 90 -5.25 5.28 -13.36
CA SER A 90 -4.65 4.73 -14.59
C SER A 90 -3.26 5.30 -14.89
N ALA A 91 -3.06 6.61 -14.70
CA ALA A 91 -1.75 7.24 -14.91
C ALA A 91 -0.78 6.96 -13.76
N CYS A 92 -1.28 6.90 -12.52
CA CYS A 92 -0.51 6.51 -11.35
C CYS A 92 0.12 5.13 -11.54
N ILE A 93 -0.68 4.11 -11.85
CA ILE A 93 -0.22 2.73 -12.08
C ILE A 93 0.86 2.68 -13.16
N ARG A 94 0.64 3.35 -14.30
CA ARG A 94 1.64 3.40 -15.39
C ARG A 94 2.96 4.03 -14.94
N MET A 95 2.94 5.09 -14.13
CA MET A 95 4.17 5.71 -13.64
C MET A 95 4.82 4.87 -12.54
N ALA A 96 4.05 4.30 -11.62
CA ALA A 96 4.55 3.44 -10.57
C ALA A 96 5.27 2.20 -11.12
N HIS A 97 4.72 1.53 -12.15
CA HIS A 97 5.45 0.45 -12.83
C HIS A 97 6.76 0.92 -13.47
N LYS A 98 6.83 2.16 -13.99
CA LYS A 98 8.10 2.71 -14.48
C LYS A 98 9.11 2.86 -13.34
N VAL A 99 8.69 3.32 -12.16
CA VAL A 99 9.56 3.40 -10.96
C VAL A 99 10.23 2.05 -10.71
N LEU A 100 9.45 0.95 -10.74
CA LEU A 100 9.97 -0.42 -10.51
C LEU A 100 11.08 -0.83 -11.50
N THR A 101 11.10 -0.24 -12.70
CA THR A 101 12.14 -0.49 -13.72
C THR A 101 13.32 0.48 -13.64
N LEU A 102 13.13 1.66 -13.04
CA LEU A 102 14.11 2.75 -13.01
C LEU A 102 14.96 2.75 -11.74
N THR A 103 14.45 2.19 -10.65
CA THR A 103 15.16 2.13 -9.37
C THR A 103 15.31 0.69 -8.87
N VAL A 104 16.38 0.46 -8.11
CA VAL A 104 16.59 -0.74 -7.30
C VAL A 104 16.46 -0.45 -5.80
N ASP A 105 16.18 0.81 -5.45
CA ASP A 105 15.95 1.22 -4.07
C ASP A 105 14.66 0.58 -3.55
N THR A 106 14.78 -0.15 -2.44
CA THR A 106 13.67 -0.93 -1.91
C THR A 106 12.58 -0.03 -1.30
N SER A 107 12.93 1.16 -0.80
CA SER A 107 11.95 2.12 -0.29
C SER A 107 11.11 2.67 -1.43
N ASP A 108 11.75 3.14 -2.51
CA ASP A 108 11.03 3.69 -3.68
C ASP A 108 10.17 2.63 -4.37
N GLN A 109 10.70 1.40 -4.50
CA GLN A 109 9.92 0.29 -5.05
C GLN A 109 8.73 -0.06 -4.15
N SER A 110 8.90 -0.08 -2.83
CA SER A 110 7.80 -0.35 -1.90
C SER A 110 6.69 0.70 -2.00
N GLU A 111 7.07 1.98 -2.14
CA GLU A 111 6.12 3.08 -2.33
C GLU A 111 5.35 2.93 -3.65
N ALA A 112 6.06 2.60 -4.74
CA ALA A 112 5.44 2.36 -6.04
C ALA A 112 4.43 1.20 -5.99
N TYR A 113 4.77 0.10 -5.31
CA TYR A 113 3.83 -1.01 -5.14
C TYR A 113 2.59 -0.61 -4.32
N LEU A 114 2.74 0.16 -3.25
CA LEU A 114 1.61 0.67 -2.47
C LEU A 114 0.69 1.56 -3.31
N LEU A 115 1.25 2.40 -4.18
CA LEU A 115 0.48 3.21 -5.12
C LEU A 115 -0.31 2.35 -6.11
N ILE A 116 0.31 1.32 -6.69
CA ILE A 116 -0.36 0.37 -7.61
C ILE A 116 -1.54 -0.32 -6.91
N LEU A 117 -1.31 -0.86 -5.71
CA LEU A 117 -2.34 -1.53 -4.91
C LEU A 117 -3.54 -0.62 -4.62
N ARG A 118 -3.26 0.59 -4.11
CA ARG A 118 -4.29 1.58 -3.79
C ARG A 118 -5.09 1.99 -5.03
N SER A 119 -4.41 2.19 -6.15
CA SER A 119 -5.06 2.57 -7.40
C SER A 119 -5.94 1.46 -7.97
N HIS A 120 -5.48 0.21 -7.96
CA HIS A 120 -6.33 -0.91 -8.38
C HIS A 120 -7.53 -1.10 -7.44
N ASN A 121 -7.34 -0.97 -6.13
CA ASN A 121 -8.45 -0.99 -5.17
C ASN A 121 -9.48 0.11 -5.44
N ARG A 122 -9.04 1.35 -5.76
CA ARG A 122 -9.96 2.45 -6.07
C ARG A 122 -10.73 2.23 -7.39
N LEU A 123 -10.08 1.62 -8.39
CA LEU A 123 -10.71 1.29 -9.67
C LEU A 123 -11.65 0.07 -9.60
N GLY A 124 -11.58 -0.71 -8.52
CA GLY A 124 -12.33 -1.96 -8.38
C GLY A 124 -11.65 -3.17 -9.03
N ASP A 125 -10.39 -3.02 -9.45
CA ASP A 125 -9.55 -4.06 -10.06
C ASP A 125 -8.93 -4.97 -8.99
N TYR A 126 -9.77 -5.54 -8.12
CA TYR A 126 -9.31 -6.22 -6.90
C TYR A 126 -8.42 -7.43 -7.16
N ARG A 127 -8.62 -8.15 -8.27
CA ARG A 127 -7.78 -9.29 -8.64
C ARG A 127 -6.38 -8.84 -9.06
N GLN A 128 -6.28 -7.78 -9.87
CA GLN A 128 -4.99 -7.20 -10.23
C GLN A 128 -4.26 -6.66 -9.00
N ALA A 129 -4.96 -6.03 -8.06
CA ALA A 129 -4.37 -5.62 -6.78
C ALA A 129 -3.75 -6.83 -6.04
N LEU A 130 -4.44 -7.97 -5.97
CA LEU A 130 -3.89 -9.17 -5.33
C LEU A 130 -2.66 -9.70 -6.06
N ASP A 131 -2.69 -9.80 -7.39
CA ASP A 131 -1.58 -10.30 -8.20
C ASP A 131 -0.31 -9.42 -8.08
N ASP A 132 -0.49 -8.09 -8.19
CA ASP A 132 0.62 -7.13 -8.01
C ASP A 132 1.13 -7.13 -6.57
N GLY A 133 0.24 -7.28 -5.60
CA GLY A 133 0.60 -7.36 -4.19
C GLY A 133 1.41 -8.59 -3.83
N GLU A 134 1.07 -9.75 -4.37
CA GLU A 134 1.89 -10.97 -4.22
C GLU A 134 3.32 -10.74 -4.74
N THR A 135 3.46 -10.05 -5.86
CA THR A 135 4.76 -9.65 -6.42
C THR A 135 5.51 -8.66 -5.51
N ALA A 136 4.77 -7.75 -4.86
CA ALA A 136 5.32 -6.73 -3.96
C ALA A 136 5.79 -7.27 -2.60
N ALA A 137 5.23 -8.40 -2.15
CA ALA A 137 5.36 -8.89 -0.77
C ALA A 137 6.80 -8.92 -0.26
N PHE A 138 7.73 -9.50 -1.01
CA PHE A 138 9.14 -9.59 -0.63
C PHE A 138 9.81 -8.21 -0.54
N THR A 139 9.50 -7.30 -1.47
CA THR A 139 10.08 -5.96 -1.52
C THR A 139 9.61 -5.14 -0.34
N VAL A 140 8.30 -5.10 -0.07
CA VAL A 140 7.71 -4.31 1.02
C VAL A 140 8.19 -4.82 2.37
N THR A 141 8.12 -6.13 2.61
CA THR A 141 8.51 -6.71 3.91
C THR A 141 9.99 -6.52 4.24
N ARG A 142 10.86 -6.54 3.23
CA ARG A 142 12.31 -6.36 3.42
C ARG A 142 12.73 -4.93 3.74
N THR A 143 11.86 -3.93 3.54
CA THR A 143 12.14 -2.55 3.99
C THR A 143 12.36 -2.48 5.50
N GLY A 144 11.69 -3.35 6.27
CA GLY A 144 11.61 -3.24 7.73
C GLY A 144 10.76 -2.08 8.23
N ASP A 145 10.19 -1.29 7.32
CA ASP A 145 9.31 -0.17 7.62
C ASP A 145 7.91 -0.71 7.99
N ARG A 146 7.63 -0.71 9.29
CA ARG A 146 6.36 -1.24 9.80
C ARG A 146 5.15 -0.48 9.28
N GLY A 147 5.26 0.83 9.05
CA GLY A 147 4.16 1.62 8.49
C GLY A 147 3.77 1.10 7.11
N ARG A 148 4.75 0.99 6.20
CA ARG A 148 4.53 0.46 4.86
C ARG A 148 4.05 -0.99 4.84
N ILE A 149 4.56 -1.83 5.75
CA ILE A 149 4.12 -3.22 5.87
C ILE A 149 2.64 -3.29 6.29
N VAL A 150 2.23 -2.47 7.26
CA VAL A 150 0.83 -2.38 7.69
C VAL A 150 -0.06 -1.88 6.55
N GLU A 151 0.34 -0.81 5.86
CA GLU A 151 -0.39 -0.28 4.71
C GLU A 151 -0.57 -1.33 3.61
N TYR A 152 0.49 -2.07 3.27
CA TYR A 152 0.43 -3.16 2.31
C TYR A 152 -0.61 -4.21 2.71
N TYR A 153 -0.59 -4.67 3.96
CA TYR A 153 -1.55 -5.67 4.41
C TYR A 153 -2.98 -5.14 4.49
N LEU A 154 -3.18 -3.86 4.81
CA LEU A 154 -4.49 -3.23 4.75
C LEU A 154 -5.04 -3.18 3.31
N GLU A 155 -4.22 -2.85 2.33
CA GLU A 155 -4.62 -2.81 0.91
C GLU A 155 -4.86 -4.21 0.33
N MET A 156 -4.03 -5.19 0.68
CA MET A 156 -4.25 -6.60 0.33
C MET A 156 -5.54 -7.14 0.94
N GLY A 157 -5.80 -6.81 2.21
CA GLY A 157 -7.04 -7.16 2.89
C GLY A 157 -8.25 -6.54 2.22
N ARG A 158 -8.17 -5.26 1.81
CA ARG A 158 -9.23 -4.55 1.09
C ARG A 158 -9.53 -5.23 -0.25
N ALA A 159 -8.50 -5.50 -1.05
CA ALA A 159 -8.63 -6.19 -2.32
C ALA A 159 -9.30 -7.57 -2.14
N ALA A 160 -8.82 -8.36 -1.19
CA ALA A 160 -9.37 -9.67 -0.89
C ALA A 160 -10.84 -9.59 -0.42
N PHE A 161 -11.17 -8.61 0.44
CA PHE A 161 -12.53 -8.43 0.96
C PHE A 161 -13.52 -8.12 -0.15
N HIS A 162 -13.19 -7.17 -1.04
CA HIS A 162 -14.06 -6.80 -2.15
C HIS A 162 -14.10 -7.83 -3.27
N ALA A 163 -13.06 -8.67 -3.39
CA ALA A 163 -13.08 -9.88 -4.21
C ALA A 163 -13.86 -11.06 -3.56
N GLU A 164 -14.50 -10.84 -2.40
CA GLU A 164 -15.24 -11.83 -1.61
C GLU A 164 -14.40 -13.01 -1.08
N LEU A 165 -13.08 -12.84 -1.02
CA LEU A 165 -12.14 -13.79 -0.47
C LEU A 165 -11.94 -13.56 1.04
N TYR A 166 -13.02 -13.66 1.82
CA TYR A 166 -13.03 -13.24 3.24
C TYR A 166 -12.00 -13.96 4.13
N HIS A 167 -11.71 -15.23 3.87
CA HIS A 167 -10.65 -15.94 4.60
C HIS A 167 -9.24 -15.38 4.32
N ALA A 168 -8.98 -14.93 3.10
CA ALA A 168 -7.72 -14.27 2.74
C ALA A 168 -7.66 -12.86 3.34
N ALA A 169 -8.77 -12.11 3.23
CA ALA A 169 -8.90 -10.78 3.83
C ALA A 169 -8.60 -10.80 5.34
N ARG A 170 -9.18 -11.77 6.05
CA ARG A 170 -8.92 -11.97 7.49
C ARG A 170 -7.42 -12.14 7.77
N LYS A 171 -6.73 -13.01 7.03
CA LYS A 171 -5.29 -13.23 7.22
C LYS A 171 -4.48 -11.96 7.00
N TYR A 172 -4.80 -11.18 5.97
CA TYR A 172 -4.11 -9.92 5.71
C TYR A 172 -4.36 -8.89 6.82
N TYR A 173 -5.61 -8.73 7.27
CA TYR A 173 -5.92 -7.82 8.37
C TYR A 173 -5.33 -8.28 9.72
N GLU A 174 -5.20 -9.59 9.97
CA GLU A 174 -4.46 -10.13 11.12
C GLU A 174 -2.97 -9.75 11.08
N GLN A 175 -2.34 -9.76 9.91
CA GLN A 175 -0.98 -9.28 9.74
C GLN A 175 -0.89 -7.76 10.00
N ALA A 176 -1.79 -6.96 9.42
CA ALA A 176 -1.84 -5.50 9.67
C ALA A 176 -2.00 -5.20 11.18
N TYR A 177 -2.89 -5.92 11.87
CA TYR A 177 -3.07 -5.84 13.31
C TYR A 177 -1.78 -6.19 14.09
N THR A 178 -1.09 -7.25 13.68
CA THR A 178 0.15 -7.70 14.32
C THR A 178 1.28 -6.69 14.17
N TYR A 179 1.49 -6.14 12.96
CA TYR A 179 2.58 -5.20 12.69
C TYR A 179 2.34 -3.80 13.27
N SER A 180 1.08 -3.38 13.43
CA SER A 180 0.69 -2.11 14.06
C SER A 180 0.68 -2.16 15.59
N SER A 181 0.66 -3.37 16.19
CA SER A 181 0.51 -3.54 17.63
C SER A 181 1.60 -2.82 18.45
N ARG A 182 1.16 -2.13 19.52
CA ARG A 182 2.01 -1.40 20.49
C ARG A 182 2.81 -0.24 19.89
N LEU A 183 2.42 0.27 18.72
CA LEU A 183 3.06 1.41 18.08
C LEU A 183 2.13 2.62 18.08
N LYS A 184 2.44 3.60 18.94
CA LYS A 184 1.62 4.82 19.06
C LYS A 184 1.45 5.59 17.75
N HIS A 185 2.47 5.59 16.89
CA HIS A 185 2.41 6.27 15.59
C HIS A 185 1.61 5.51 14.52
N LEU A 186 1.20 4.26 14.80
CA LEU A 186 0.33 3.44 13.91
C LEU A 186 -1.01 3.12 14.59
N GLN A 187 -1.45 3.97 15.52
CA GLN A 187 -2.68 3.71 16.29
C GLN A 187 -3.91 3.69 15.38
N ASP A 188 -3.96 4.55 14.38
CA ASP A 188 -5.10 4.64 13.46
C ASP A 188 -5.20 3.39 12.58
N GLU A 189 -4.07 2.91 12.06
CA GLU A 189 -3.99 1.67 11.29
C GLU A 189 -4.31 0.46 12.16
N HIS A 190 -3.93 0.50 13.44
CA HIS A 190 -4.27 -0.55 14.41
C HIS A 190 -5.79 -0.65 14.60
N ILE A 191 -6.45 0.48 14.85
CA ILE A 191 -7.90 0.55 15.00
C ILE A 191 -8.59 0.12 13.70
N ARG A 192 -8.14 0.61 12.53
CA ARG A 192 -8.67 0.19 11.23
C ARG A 192 -8.54 -1.31 10.99
N SER A 193 -7.42 -1.91 11.38
CA SER A 193 -7.23 -3.37 11.28
C SER A 193 -8.27 -4.13 12.11
N LEU A 194 -8.56 -3.67 13.35
CA LEU A 194 -9.61 -4.23 14.19
C LEU A 194 -11.00 -4.07 13.55
N THR A 195 -11.33 -2.88 13.05
CA THR A 195 -12.60 -2.61 12.36
C THR A 195 -12.80 -3.53 11.16
N PHE A 196 -11.77 -3.69 10.32
CA PHE A 196 -11.84 -4.57 9.15
C PHE A 196 -11.91 -6.05 9.53
N LEU A 197 -11.26 -6.48 10.62
CA LEU A 197 -11.44 -7.83 11.17
C LEU A 197 -12.89 -8.04 11.62
N GLY A 198 -13.47 -7.08 12.35
CA GLY A 198 -14.88 -7.11 12.75
C GLY A 198 -15.81 -7.31 11.55
N THR A 199 -15.66 -6.47 10.53
CA THR A 199 -16.43 -6.56 9.28
C THR A 199 -16.23 -7.90 8.57
N THR A 200 -15.00 -8.38 8.50
CA THR A 200 -14.66 -9.65 7.82
C THR A 200 -15.25 -10.86 8.55
N HIS A 201 -15.22 -10.86 9.88
CA HIS A 201 -15.84 -11.90 10.69
C HIS A 201 -17.36 -11.95 10.51
N LEU A 202 -18.03 -10.80 10.44
CA LEU A 202 -19.46 -10.75 10.09
C LEU A 202 -19.76 -11.37 8.72
N ARG A 203 -18.93 -11.08 7.70
CA ARG A 203 -19.09 -11.69 6.36
C ARG A 203 -18.85 -13.20 6.35
N LEU A 204 -18.04 -13.70 7.28
CA LEU A 204 -17.83 -15.12 7.49
C LEU A 204 -18.93 -15.80 8.34
N GLY A 205 -19.89 -15.03 8.88
CA GLY A 205 -20.93 -15.54 9.78
C GLY A 205 -20.49 -15.67 11.25
N ASN A 206 -19.27 -15.26 11.57
CA ASN A 206 -18.68 -15.33 12.91
C ASN A 206 -19.07 -14.08 13.70
N VAL A 207 -20.34 -13.99 14.12
CA VAL A 207 -20.90 -12.76 14.72
C VAL A 207 -20.22 -12.40 16.04
N ASP A 208 -19.97 -13.38 16.91
CA ASP A 208 -19.39 -13.15 18.24
C ASP A 208 -17.94 -12.62 18.15
N GLU A 209 -17.12 -13.21 17.27
CA GLU A 209 -15.77 -12.71 17.01
C GLU A 209 -15.79 -11.33 16.35
N GLY A 210 -16.75 -11.08 15.46
CA GLY A 210 -16.95 -9.77 14.85
C GLY A 210 -17.23 -8.69 15.90
N LEU A 211 -18.12 -8.99 16.86
CA LEU A 211 -18.41 -8.13 17.99
C LEU A 211 -17.18 -7.87 18.87
N ASP A 212 -16.40 -8.90 19.19
CA ASP A 212 -15.17 -8.75 20.00
C ASP A 212 -14.17 -7.80 19.34
N TYR A 213 -13.96 -7.91 18.03
CA TYR A 213 -13.08 -7.01 17.29
C TYR A 213 -13.60 -5.57 17.25
N TYR A 214 -14.89 -5.36 16.99
CA TYR A 214 -15.45 -4.01 16.99
C TYR A 214 -15.43 -3.36 18.39
N LEU A 215 -15.70 -4.11 19.46
CA LEU A 215 -15.64 -3.60 20.84
C LEU A 215 -14.21 -3.21 21.23
N LYS A 216 -13.20 -3.96 20.77
CA LYS A 216 -11.79 -3.57 20.91
C LYS A 216 -11.49 -2.27 20.16
N ALA A 217 -11.93 -2.16 18.90
CA ALA A 217 -11.75 -0.95 18.09
C ALA A 217 -12.42 0.27 18.74
N GLU A 218 -13.65 0.12 19.24
CA GLU A 218 -14.43 1.18 19.87
C GLU A 218 -13.74 1.74 21.10
N LYS A 219 -13.26 0.85 21.99
CA LYS A 219 -12.54 1.22 23.20
C LYS A 219 -11.29 2.06 22.91
N GLU A 220 -10.58 1.74 21.82
CA GLU A 220 -9.38 2.48 21.42
C GLU A 220 -9.72 3.79 20.69
N ALA A 221 -10.76 3.79 19.85
CA ALA A 221 -11.18 4.95 19.06
C ALA A 221 -11.85 6.04 19.91
N GLN A 222 -12.57 5.69 20.97
CA GLN A 222 -13.26 6.65 21.85
C GLN A 222 -12.30 7.71 22.43
N MET A 223 -11.04 7.34 22.65
CA MET A 223 -10.02 8.25 23.20
C MET A 223 -9.28 9.07 22.12
N ALA A 224 -9.45 8.72 20.84
CA ALA A 224 -8.68 9.30 19.73
C ALA A 224 -9.34 10.53 19.10
N GLY A 225 -10.64 10.76 19.33
CA GLY A 225 -11.34 11.96 18.86
C GLY A 225 -11.54 12.03 17.34
N GLN A 226 -11.67 10.88 16.66
CA GLN A 226 -11.91 10.80 15.21
C GLN A 226 -13.38 10.43 14.93
N PRO A 227 -14.26 11.40 14.65
CA PRO A 227 -15.70 11.15 14.54
C PRO A 227 -16.06 10.24 13.35
N GLU A 228 -15.34 10.35 12.22
CA GLU A 228 -15.55 9.50 11.03
C GLU A 228 -15.28 8.02 11.34
N LEU A 229 -14.10 7.73 11.91
CA LEU A 229 -13.68 6.36 12.23
C LEU A 229 -14.56 5.77 13.35
N TYR A 230 -14.93 6.58 14.34
CA TYR A 230 -15.86 6.16 15.39
C TYR A 230 -17.26 5.86 14.82
N GLY A 231 -17.72 6.65 13.85
CA GLY A 231 -18.95 6.40 13.10
C GLY A 231 -18.94 5.04 12.39
N GLU A 232 -17.82 4.66 11.76
CA GLU A 232 -17.65 3.37 11.08
C GLU A 232 -17.72 2.19 12.07
N ILE A 233 -16.99 2.29 13.19
CA ILE A 233 -16.96 1.24 14.22
C ILE A 233 -18.35 1.04 14.82
N THR A 234 -19.03 2.13 15.17
CA THR A 234 -20.36 2.07 15.81
C THR A 234 -21.44 1.59 14.83
N LEU A 235 -21.33 1.90 13.53
CA LEU A 235 -22.20 1.31 12.50
C LEU A 235 -21.97 -0.20 12.40
N GLY A 236 -20.70 -0.63 12.45
CA GLY A 236 -20.30 -2.03 12.49
C GLY A 236 -20.88 -2.78 13.68
N LEU A 237 -20.80 -2.20 14.89
CA LEU A 237 -21.44 -2.72 16.10
C LEU A 237 -22.96 -2.83 15.94
N GLY A 238 -23.60 -1.76 15.43
CA GLY A 238 -25.04 -1.74 15.17
C GLY A 238 -25.48 -2.90 14.28
N LYS A 239 -24.73 -3.13 13.19
CA LYS A 239 -24.95 -4.26 12.28
C LYS A 239 -24.67 -5.62 12.93
N ALA A 240 -23.60 -5.73 13.70
CA ALA A 240 -23.23 -6.98 14.37
C ALA A 240 -24.31 -7.41 15.38
N TYR A 241 -24.81 -6.48 16.19
CA TYR A 241 -25.91 -6.74 17.12
C TYR A 241 -27.23 -7.03 16.40
N TYR A 242 -27.49 -6.38 15.27
CA TYR A 242 -28.66 -6.67 14.44
C TYR A 242 -28.65 -8.12 13.90
N MET A 243 -27.47 -8.61 13.52
CA MET A 243 -27.26 -9.97 13.04
C MET A 243 -27.23 -11.01 14.16
N SER A 244 -27.14 -10.58 15.42
CA SER A 244 -27.12 -11.48 16.56
C SER A 244 -28.54 -11.88 16.95
N GLU A 245 -28.79 -13.18 17.11
CA GLU A 245 -30.11 -13.73 17.43
C GLU A 245 -30.43 -13.71 18.94
N GLN A 246 -29.63 -13.01 19.74
CA GLN A 246 -29.81 -12.99 21.20
C GLN A 246 -30.86 -11.96 21.63
N ASP A 247 -31.66 -12.33 22.63
CA ASP A 247 -32.67 -11.43 23.21
C ASP A 247 -32.02 -10.15 23.75
N GLY A 248 -32.62 -9.01 23.41
CA GLY A 248 -32.13 -7.68 23.81
C GLY A 248 -31.07 -7.06 22.89
N HIS A 249 -30.46 -7.82 21.98
CA HIS A 249 -29.47 -7.28 21.04
C HIS A 249 -30.07 -6.30 20.02
N MET A 250 -31.38 -6.38 19.76
CA MET A 250 -32.08 -5.38 18.93
C MET A 250 -31.97 -3.96 19.50
N LEU A 251 -32.05 -3.80 20.83
CA LEU A 251 -31.90 -2.49 21.46
C LEU A 251 -30.45 -1.99 21.37
N LEU A 252 -29.47 -2.88 21.56
CA LEU A 252 -28.06 -2.53 21.37
C LEU A 252 -27.77 -2.13 19.92
N SER A 253 -28.35 -2.84 18.95
CA SER A 253 -28.24 -2.49 17.53
C SER A 253 -28.72 -1.07 17.26
N TYR A 254 -29.89 -0.71 17.81
CA TYR A 254 -30.43 0.65 17.73
C TYR A 254 -29.49 1.68 18.36
N ASP A 255 -29.06 1.45 19.61
CA ASP A 255 -28.21 2.40 20.35
C ASP A 255 -26.88 2.65 19.64
N TRP A 256 -26.23 1.60 19.15
CA TRP A 256 -24.96 1.71 18.42
C TRP A 256 -25.13 2.39 17.06
N THR A 257 -26.20 2.07 16.32
CA THR A 257 -26.47 2.73 15.04
C THR A 257 -26.78 4.20 15.22
N LYS A 258 -27.48 4.58 16.30
CA LYS A 258 -27.73 5.98 16.64
C LYS A 258 -26.43 6.73 16.92
N ARG A 259 -25.50 6.15 17.68
CA ARG A 259 -24.17 6.75 17.91
C ARG A 259 -23.40 6.96 16.61
N SER A 260 -23.54 6.04 15.65
CA SER A 260 -22.96 6.18 14.33
C SER A 260 -23.51 7.40 13.57
N VAL A 261 -24.84 7.58 13.59
CA VAL A 261 -25.48 8.76 12.99
C VAL A 261 -24.94 10.06 13.61
N ASP A 262 -24.88 10.15 14.94
CA ASP A 262 -24.39 11.33 15.65
C ASP A 262 -22.92 11.63 15.28
N SER A 263 -22.10 10.58 15.17
CA SER A 263 -20.67 10.68 14.85
C SER A 263 -20.43 11.11 13.40
N TYR A 264 -21.14 10.52 12.45
CA TYR A 264 -21.05 10.92 11.05
C TYR A 264 -21.61 12.32 10.79
N GLN A 265 -22.64 12.73 11.54
CA GLN A 265 -23.12 14.10 11.50
C GLN A 265 -22.04 15.09 11.97
N GLN A 266 -21.36 14.79 13.08
CA GLN A 266 -20.27 15.60 13.59
C GLN A 266 -19.09 15.68 12.59
N ALA A 267 -18.84 14.60 11.86
CA ALA A 267 -17.78 14.53 10.85
C ALA A 267 -18.15 15.23 9.52
N ASN A 268 -19.41 15.62 9.30
CA ASN A 268 -19.95 15.96 7.97
C ASN A 268 -19.65 14.87 6.91
N SER A 269 -19.78 13.61 7.32
CA SER A 269 -19.50 12.45 6.48
C SER A 269 -20.57 12.23 5.41
N GLU A 270 -20.17 11.79 4.22
CA GLU A 270 -21.09 11.24 3.22
C GLU A 270 -21.78 9.95 3.73
N SER A 271 -21.16 9.23 4.68
CA SER A 271 -21.72 8.03 5.31
C SER A 271 -22.89 8.31 6.24
N TYR A 272 -23.18 9.58 6.55
CA TYR A 272 -24.32 9.98 7.39
C TYR A 272 -25.65 9.44 6.86
N VAL A 273 -25.85 9.50 5.54
CA VAL A 273 -27.07 9.00 4.87
C VAL A 273 -27.23 7.49 5.05
N LEU A 274 -26.14 6.74 4.90
CA LEU A 274 -26.14 5.28 5.10
C LEU A 274 -26.47 4.91 6.56
N ALA A 275 -25.93 5.64 7.52
CA ALA A 275 -26.22 5.41 8.94
C ALA A 275 -27.70 5.70 9.28
N LEU A 276 -28.27 6.77 8.72
CA LEU A 276 -29.70 7.06 8.86
C LEU A 276 -30.58 5.97 8.24
N HIS A 277 -30.23 5.48 7.06
CA HIS A 277 -30.94 4.37 6.43
C HIS A 277 -30.93 3.12 7.32
N ASN A 278 -29.76 2.74 7.83
CA ASN A 278 -29.63 1.59 8.73
C ASN A 278 -30.43 1.77 10.03
N LEU A 279 -30.40 2.97 10.63
CA LEU A 279 -31.18 3.28 11.83
C LEU A 279 -32.68 3.11 11.57
N ALA A 280 -33.14 3.58 10.41
CA ALA A 280 -34.54 3.50 10.06
C ALA A 280 -35.01 2.05 9.84
N VAL A 281 -34.17 1.20 9.23
CA VAL A 281 -34.45 -0.25 9.11
C VAL A 281 -34.59 -0.90 10.48
N ILE A 282 -33.70 -0.59 11.42
CA ILE A 282 -33.76 -1.12 12.80
C ILE A 282 -35.03 -0.66 13.50
N GLN A 283 -35.39 0.63 13.40
CA GLN A 283 -36.62 1.17 14.00
C GLN A 283 -37.88 0.50 13.43
N LEU A 284 -37.92 0.22 12.13
CA LEU A 284 -39.03 -0.53 11.52
C LEU A 284 -39.14 -1.95 12.09
N HIS A 285 -38.01 -2.65 12.27
CA HIS A 285 -37.97 -3.97 12.90
C HIS A 285 -38.43 -3.94 14.36
N MET A 286 -38.17 -2.85 15.07
CA MET A 286 -38.67 -2.61 16.43
C MET A 286 -40.15 -2.16 16.49
N GLY A 287 -40.82 -1.97 15.35
CA GLY A 287 -42.20 -1.49 15.27
C GLY A 287 -42.37 0.03 15.45
N GLN A 288 -41.28 0.79 15.50
CA GLN A 288 -41.23 2.25 15.71
C GLN A 288 -41.40 3.02 14.39
N LYS A 289 -42.56 2.83 13.75
CA LYS A 289 -42.81 3.36 12.38
C LYS A 289 -42.80 4.89 12.30
N LYS A 290 -43.20 5.60 13.37
CA LYS A 290 -43.27 7.07 13.37
C LYS A 290 -41.87 7.69 13.46
N GLU A 291 -40.99 7.03 14.18
CA GLU A 291 -39.60 7.44 14.42
C GLU A 291 -38.69 7.10 13.22
N ALA A 292 -39.04 6.07 12.45
CA ALA A 292 -38.33 5.69 11.22
C ALA A 292 -38.53 6.68 10.07
N LEU A 293 -39.70 7.33 9.98
CA LEU A 293 -40.05 8.18 8.83
C LEU A 293 -39.09 9.38 8.64
N PRO A 294 -38.72 10.15 9.69
CA PRO A 294 -37.72 11.22 9.56
C PRO A 294 -36.33 10.72 9.12
N CYS A 295 -35.92 9.54 9.57
CA CYS A 295 -34.63 8.95 9.19
C CYS A 295 -34.62 8.59 7.70
N TRP A 296 -35.72 8.02 7.17
CA TRP A 296 -35.89 7.76 5.75
C TRP A 296 -35.90 9.05 4.91
N THR A 297 -36.65 10.07 5.32
CA THR A 297 -36.75 11.33 4.55
C THR A 297 -35.43 12.08 4.48
N ASN A 298 -34.59 11.98 5.51
CA ASN A 298 -33.28 12.63 5.54
C ASN A 298 -32.18 11.78 4.85
N ALA A 299 -32.51 10.56 4.43
CA ALA A 299 -31.61 9.66 3.72
C ALA A 299 -31.86 9.59 2.20
N LEU A 300 -32.85 10.34 1.69
CA LEU A 300 -33.17 10.51 0.25
C LEU A 300 -32.62 11.84 -0.27
#